data_AF-A0A0W0G5N8-F1
#
_entry.id   AF-A0A0W0G5N8-F1
#
_cell.length_a   1.000
_cell.length_b   1.000
_cell.length_c   1.000
_cell.angle_alpha   90.00
_cell.angle_beta   90.00
_cell.angle_gamma   90.00
#
_symmetry.space_group_name_H-M   'P 1'
#
loop_
_entity.id
_entity.type
_entity.pdbx_description
1 polymer ?
#
loop_
_entity_poly.entity_id
_entity_poly.type
_entity_poly.pdbx_seq_one_letter_code
_entity_poly.pdbx_strand_id
1 'polypeptide(L)'
;MKLKGKATKTKSAQQNAEAQWVELHSKLSSSEQEVQRVSSELETEIQKGLARNQQLERRKDAIEKSLRLSLEREVTAGQIEAERLENLNSVLQEQLGQVQSAYDIAQRKAADLEARLAISEANIDYWKTELMSCRAKLLHSEKEVSRLFNEVEVHKEMKLEPRVIQLKKLLDISESRCKILRIEAESLRSGDGRLREAERKREEAELTMTKLRDDYEKKRLEEERQAQEKTERERQEKDRVEKILREQEWQRAMVKEEERCRVRDGKQLSRLWTEASAIERFRTVVEEFEKAKFSDTQPLTFASIPWPVLMNPFSLTPKDVQWSDVEKFFEALRRQTDPKTYQTLLTKTQRLFHPDRWSGRGALKTVMQSEIRNSLETTGKRVSQAVTPLWQRNRG
;
A
#
# COMPACT_ATOMS: atom_id res chain seq x y z
N MET A 1 -107.81 -0.71 100.31
CA MET A 1 -106.89 0.22 99.61
C MET A 1 -105.68 -0.50 98.98
N LYS A 2 -105.87 -1.45 98.06
CA LYS A 2 -104.75 -2.23 97.44
C LYS A 2 -105.07 -2.70 96.01
N LEU A 3 -105.55 -1.84 95.11
CA LEU A 3 -105.79 -2.23 93.70
C LEU A 3 -105.47 -1.12 92.66
N LYS A 4 -104.63 -0.13 93.00
CA LYS A 4 -104.16 0.91 92.05
C LYS A 4 -102.69 0.77 91.60
N GLY A 5 -101.98 -0.28 92.03
CA GLY A 5 -100.55 -0.48 91.75
C GLY A 5 -100.18 -1.48 90.65
N LYS A 6 -101.16 -2.14 90.00
CA LYS A 6 -100.90 -3.18 88.97
C LYS A 6 -101.02 -2.68 87.52
N ALA A 7 -101.76 -1.60 87.27
CA ALA A 7 -101.94 -1.01 85.94
C ALA A 7 -100.77 -0.11 85.48
N THR A 8 -99.91 0.33 86.40
CA THR A 8 -98.71 1.13 86.07
C THR A 8 -97.51 0.25 85.70
N LYS A 9 -97.43 -0.99 86.19
CA LYS A 9 -96.36 -1.94 85.83
C LYS A 9 -96.51 -2.51 84.41
N THR A 10 -97.73 -2.79 83.95
CA THR A 10 -97.98 -3.28 82.59
C THR A 10 -97.78 -2.19 81.53
N LYS A 11 -98.19 -0.95 81.82
CA LYS A 11 -97.94 0.20 80.93
C LYS A 11 -96.44 0.51 80.78
N SER A 12 -95.69 0.44 81.88
CA SER A 12 -94.23 0.59 81.88
C SER A 12 -93.51 -0.54 81.13
N ALA A 13 -93.96 -1.79 81.26
CA ALA A 13 -93.39 -2.92 80.51
C ALA A 13 -93.69 -2.83 79.01
N GLN A 14 -94.87 -2.35 78.63
CA GLN A 14 -95.26 -2.17 77.23
C GLN A 14 -94.49 -1.00 76.58
N GLN A 15 -94.32 0.12 77.28
CA GLN A 15 -93.47 1.23 76.84
C GLN A 15 -91.99 0.82 76.71
N ASN A 16 -91.50 -0.03 77.61
CA ASN A 16 -90.12 -0.55 77.53
C ASN A 16 -89.93 -1.52 76.36
N ALA A 17 -90.91 -2.39 76.09
CA ALA A 17 -90.88 -3.30 74.94
C ALA A 17 -90.95 -2.53 73.61
N GLU A 18 -91.78 -1.49 73.53
CA GLU A 18 -91.90 -0.64 72.35
C GLU A 18 -90.63 0.19 72.10
N ALA A 19 -90.01 0.72 73.16
CA ALA A 19 -88.69 1.37 73.08
C ALA A 19 -87.59 0.41 72.62
N GLN A 20 -87.55 -0.82 73.15
CA GLN A 20 -86.63 -1.87 72.70
C GLN A 20 -86.87 -2.26 71.23
N TRP A 21 -88.12 -2.30 70.79
CA TRP A 21 -88.46 -2.62 69.41
C TRP A 21 -88.02 -1.52 68.43
N VAL A 22 -88.22 -0.25 68.80
CA VAL A 22 -87.73 0.91 68.03
C VAL A 22 -86.20 0.92 67.98
N GLU A 23 -85.53 0.62 69.10
CA GLU A 23 -84.07 0.53 69.15
C GLU A 23 -83.55 -0.60 68.25
N LEU A 24 -84.18 -1.78 68.26
CA LEU A 24 -83.84 -2.90 67.38
C LEU A 24 -84.09 -2.56 65.90
N HIS A 25 -85.20 -1.91 65.57
CA HIS A 25 -85.46 -1.48 64.20
C HIS A 25 -84.48 -0.42 63.72
N SER A 26 -84.09 0.51 64.59
CA SER A 26 -83.07 1.50 64.29
C SER A 26 -81.71 0.84 64.07
N LYS A 27 -81.32 -0.12 64.91
CA LYS A 27 -80.10 -0.91 64.73
C LYS A 27 -80.11 -1.75 63.45
N LEU A 28 -81.23 -2.40 63.15
CA LEU A 28 -81.40 -3.18 61.92
C LEU A 28 -81.30 -2.29 60.68
N SER A 29 -82.03 -1.16 60.66
CA SER A 29 -81.97 -0.19 59.56
C SER A 29 -80.57 0.40 59.39
N SER A 30 -79.87 0.71 60.49
CA SER A 30 -78.46 1.14 60.44
C SER A 30 -77.56 0.05 59.87
N SER A 31 -77.76 -1.21 60.25
CA SER A 31 -76.98 -2.33 59.72
C SER A 31 -77.26 -2.59 58.23
N GLU A 32 -78.51 -2.43 57.77
CA GLU A 32 -78.88 -2.55 56.36
C GLU A 32 -78.24 -1.44 55.52
N GLN A 33 -78.25 -0.20 56.02
CA GLN A 33 -77.56 0.93 55.39
C GLN A 33 -76.05 0.71 55.32
N GLU A 34 -75.45 0.15 56.38
CA GLU A 34 -74.04 -0.19 56.38
C GLU A 34 -73.70 -1.31 55.39
N VAL A 35 -74.53 -2.35 55.31
CA VAL A 35 -74.39 -3.43 54.31
C VAL A 35 -74.54 -2.88 52.90
N GLN A 36 -75.51 -2.00 52.63
CA GLN A 36 -75.68 -1.35 51.33
C GLN A 36 -74.47 -0.47 50.99
N ARG A 37 -73.96 0.31 51.94
CA ARG A 37 -72.75 1.12 51.76
C ARG A 37 -71.56 0.24 51.40
N VAL A 38 -71.28 -0.80 52.19
CA VAL A 38 -70.17 -1.73 51.95
C VAL A 38 -70.34 -2.46 50.61
N SER A 39 -71.56 -2.87 50.26
CA SER A 39 -71.85 -3.49 48.95
C SER A 39 -71.53 -2.54 47.81
N SER A 40 -71.94 -1.27 47.91
CA SER A 40 -71.65 -0.25 46.90
C SER A 40 -70.16 0.05 46.79
N GLU A 41 -69.45 0.13 47.92
CA GLU A 41 -68.00 0.32 47.95
C GLU A 41 -67.29 -0.86 47.28
N LEU A 42 -67.70 -2.10 47.59
CA LEU A 42 -67.17 -3.31 46.98
C LEU A 42 -67.42 -3.36 45.47
N GLU A 43 -68.62 -3.01 45.00
CA GLU A 43 -68.95 -2.93 43.57
C GLU A 43 -68.06 -1.90 42.86
N THR A 44 -67.86 -0.71 43.45
CA THR A 44 -66.97 0.30 42.86
C THR A 44 -65.52 -0.19 42.80
N GLU A 45 -65.05 -0.93 43.80
CA GLU A 45 -63.70 -1.45 43.83
C GLU A 45 -63.51 -2.60 42.83
N ILE A 46 -64.53 -3.46 42.63
CA ILE A 46 -64.56 -4.46 41.56
C ILE A 46 -64.48 -3.79 40.19
N GLN A 47 -65.26 -2.73 39.95
CA GLN A 47 -65.24 -2.01 38.67
C GLN A 47 -63.89 -1.33 38.41
N LYS A 48 -63.28 -0.72 39.44
CA LYS A 48 -61.90 -0.20 39.33
C LYS A 48 -60.89 -1.31 39.02
N GLY A 49 -61.03 -2.47 39.67
CA GLY A 49 -60.20 -3.65 39.42
C GLY A 49 -60.30 -4.13 37.97
N LEU A 50 -61.52 -4.23 37.43
CA LEU A 50 -61.77 -4.60 36.02
C LEU A 50 -61.16 -3.58 35.04
N ALA A 51 -61.34 -2.28 35.29
CA ALA A 51 -60.74 -1.22 34.47
C ALA A 51 -59.20 -1.28 34.48
N ARG A 52 -58.60 -1.52 35.66
CA ARG A 52 -57.15 -1.70 35.80
C ARG A 52 -56.66 -2.92 35.04
N ASN A 53 -57.36 -4.06 35.10
CA ASN A 53 -57.01 -5.26 34.35
C ASN A 53 -57.10 -5.04 32.83
N GLN A 54 -58.15 -4.38 32.34
CA GLN A 54 -58.25 -4.01 30.92
C GLN A 54 -57.10 -3.10 30.47
N GLN A 55 -56.69 -2.14 31.32
CA GLN A 55 -55.54 -1.30 31.03
C GLN A 55 -54.23 -2.11 30.98
N LEU A 56 -54.05 -3.07 31.88
CA LEU A 56 -52.87 -3.94 31.89
C LEU A 56 -52.80 -4.83 30.65
N GLU A 57 -53.91 -5.42 30.20
CA GLU A 57 -53.95 -6.21 28.95
C GLU A 57 -53.60 -5.34 27.74
N ARG A 58 -54.15 -4.13 27.61
CA ARG A 58 -53.76 -3.21 26.54
C ARG A 58 -52.27 -2.85 26.55
N ARG A 59 -51.68 -2.68 27.74
CA ARG A 59 -50.24 -2.42 27.87
C ARG A 59 -49.42 -3.65 27.51
N LYS A 60 -49.85 -4.84 27.90
CA LYS A 60 -49.22 -6.11 27.53
C LYS A 60 -49.24 -6.29 26.01
N ASP A 61 -50.38 -6.11 25.35
CA ASP A 61 -50.51 -6.20 23.88
C ASP A 61 -49.60 -5.18 23.17
N ALA A 62 -49.53 -3.96 23.70
CA ALA A 62 -48.65 -2.92 23.14
C ALA A 62 -47.16 -3.29 23.28
N ILE A 63 -46.76 -3.84 24.43
CA ILE A 63 -45.39 -4.32 24.66
C ILE A 63 -45.08 -5.51 23.74
N GLU A 64 -45.98 -6.48 23.63
CA GLU A 64 -45.81 -7.66 22.77
C GLU A 64 -45.67 -7.25 21.29
N LYS A 65 -46.51 -6.34 20.81
CA LYS A 65 -46.40 -5.77 19.46
C LYS A 65 -45.07 -5.04 19.26
N SER A 66 -44.63 -4.25 20.24
CA SER A 66 -43.34 -3.54 20.16
C SER A 66 -42.16 -4.51 20.13
N LEU A 67 -42.18 -5.57 20.96
CA LEU A 67 -41.14 -6.59 20.99
C LEU A 67 -41.08 -7.36 19.68
N ARG A 68 -42.24 -7.74 19.11
CA ARG A 68 -42.31 -8.41 17.81
C ARG A 68 -41.72 -7.56 16.69
N LEU A 69 -42.06 -6.26 16.62
CA LEU A 69 -41.49 -5.35 15.63
C LEU A 69 -39.98 -5.14 15.83
N SER A 70 -39.51 -5.12 17.07
CA SER A 70 -38.07 -5.04 17.36
C SER A 70 -37.34 -6.30 16.89
N LEU A 71 -37.90 -7.48 17.16
CA LEU A 71 -37.34 -8.76 16.72
C LEU A 71 -37.33 -8.88 15.20
N GLU A 72 -38.40 -8.48 14.51
CA GLU A 72 -38.46 -8.45 13.04
C GLU A 72 -37.37 -7.54 12.44
N ARG A 73 -37.09 -6.39 13.07
CA ARG A 73 -35.99 -5.49 12.66
C ARG A 73 -34.62 -6.11 12.89
N GLU A 74 -34.40 -6.79 14.00
CA GLU A 74 -33.13 -7.46 14.28
C GLU A 74 -32.89 -8.64 13.33
N VAL A 75 -33.92 -9.42 13.03
CA VAL A 75 -33.85 -10.53 12.06
C VAL A 75 -33.52 -10.02 10.66
N THR A 76 -34.20 -8.97 10.20
CA THR A 76 -33.92 -8.38 8.88
C THR A 76 -32.54 -7.75 8.80
N ALA A 77 -32.08 -7.06 9.86
CA ALA A 77 -30.71 -6.56 9.94
C ALA A 77 -29.68 -7.70 9.90
N GLY A 78 -29.94 -8.81 10.60
CA GLY A 78 -29.11 -10.01 10.56
C GLY A 78 -29.04 -10.66 9.18
N GLN A 79 -30.15 -10.71 8.45
CA GLN A 79 -30.20 -11.23 7.07
C GLN A 79 -29.38 -10.35 6.11
N ILE A 80 -29.49 -9.03 6.22
CA ILE A 80 -28.71 -8.09 5.40
C ILE A 80 -27.21 -8.26 5.66
N GLU A 81 -26.80 -8.39 6.93
CA GLU A 81 -25.39 -8.58 7.25
C GLU A 81 -24.87 -9.96 6.78
N ALA A 82 -25.70 -11.01 6.86
CA ALA A 82 -25.34 -12.32 6.33
C ALA A 82 -25.13 -12.29 4.80
N GLU A 83 -26.04 -11.66 4.05
CA GLU A 83 -25.91 -11.48 2.60
C GLU A 83 -24.66 -10.65 2.23
N ARG A 84 -24.37 -9.60 3.02
CA ARG A 84 -23.16 -8.80 2.85
C ARG A 84 -21.88 -9.64 3.06
N LEU A 85 -21.85 -10.50 4.07
CA LEU A 85 -20.72 -11.38 4.34
C LEU A 85 -20.56 -12.44 3.24
N GLU A 86 -21.66 -12.99 2.72
CA GLU A 86 -21.63 -13.92 1.57
C GLU A 86 -21.06 -13.26 0.32
N ASN A 87 -21.51 -12.05 0.00
CA ASN A 87 -20.97 -11.25 -1.12
C ASN A 87 -19.48 -10.96 -0.94
N LEU A 88 -19.04 -10.58 0.28
CA LEU A 88 -17.62 -10.36 0.57
C LEU A 88 -16.80 -11.64 0.39
N ASN A 89 -17.32 -12.78 0.85
CA ASN A 89 -16.66 -14.08 0.69
C ASN A 89 -16.52 -14.46 -0.80
N SER A 90 -17.54 -14.19 -1.62
CA SER A 90 -17.47 -14.42 -3.08
C SER A 90 -16.37 -13.57 -3.73
N VAL A 91 -16.28 -12.28 -3.39
CA VAL A 91 -15.21 -11.38 -3.89
C VAL A 91 -13.82 -11.88 -3.47
N LEU A 92 -13.66 -12.32 -2.22
CA LEU A 92 -12.38 -12.85 -1.73
C LEU A 92 -11.99 -14.15 -2.45
N GLN A 93 -12.94 -15.03 -2.77
CA GLN A 93 -12.70 -16.24 -3.54
C GLN A 93 -12.26 -15.92 -4.98
N GLU A 94 -12.88 -14.93 -5.63
CA GLU A 94 -12.47 -14.48 -6.96
C GLU A 94 -11.05 -13.92 -6.94
N GLN A 95 -10.73 -13.05 -5.97
CA GLN A 95 -9.38 -12.50 -5.80
C GLN A 95 -8.34 -13.59 -5.55
N LEU A 96 -8.67 -14.60 -4.72
CA LEU A 96 -7.81 -15.74 -4.48
C LEU A 96 -7.54 -16.53 -5.78
N GLY A 97 -8.56 -16.75 -6.60
CA GLY A 97 -8.42 -17.38 -7.91
C GLY A 97 -7.53 -16.59 -8.88
N GLN A 98 -7.65 -15.26 -8.90
CA GLN A 98 -6.79 -14.39 -9.69
C GLN A 98 -5.31 -14.48 -9.26
N VAL A 99 -5.06 -14.45 -7.94
CA VAL A 99 -3.70 -14.58 -7.38
C VAL A 99 -3.11 -15.95 -7.69
N GLN A 100 -3.89 -17.03 -7.57
CA GLN A 100 -3.45 -18.38 -7.92
C GLN A 100 -3.08 -18.49 -9.41
N SER A 101 -3.90 -17.96 -10.30
CA SER A 101 -3.60 -17.91 -11.75
C SER A 101 -2.32 -17.13 -12.05
N ALA A 102 -2.12 -15.98 -11.40
CA ALA A 102 -0.90 -15.19 -11.54
C ALA A 102 0.34 -15.94 -11.03
N TYR A 103 0.21 -16.66 -9.91
CA TYR A 103 1.25 -17.51 -9.35
C TYR A 103 1.65 -18.64 -10.32
N ASP A 104 0.69 -19.34 -10.92
CA ASP A 104 0.95 -20.39 -11.89
C ASP A 104 1.66 -19.86 -13.14
N ILE A 105 1.27 -18.68 -13.64
CA ILE A 105 1.94 -18.02 -14.76
C ILE A 105 3.39 -17.68 -14.40
N ALA A 106 3.63 -17.14 -13.20
CA ALA A 106 4.97 -16.82 -12.73
C ALA A 106 5.84 -18.08 -12.61
N GLN A 107 5.28 -19.18 -12.08
CA GLN A 107 5.96 -20.46 -11.95
C GLN A 107 6.35 -21.04 -13.32
N ARG A 108 5.47 -20.97 -14.32
CA ARG A 108 5.80 -21.40 -15.70
C ARG A 108 6.90 -20.55 -16.32
N LYS A 109 6.88 -19.23 -16.11
CA LYS A 109 7.95 -18.33 -16.59
C LYS A 109 9.29 -18.62 -15.92
N ALA A 110 9.29 -18.91 -14.62
CA ALA A 110 10.50 -19.31 -13.91
C ALA A 110 11.10 -20.58 -14.51
N ALA A 111 10.27 -21.62 -14.74
CA ALA A 111 10.72 -22.86 -15.36
C ALA A 111 11.26 -22.66 -16.80
N ASP A 112 10.65 -21.78 -17.61
CA ASP A 112 11.17 -21.43 -18.94
C ASP A 112 12.55 -20.75 -18.85
N LEU A 113 12.72 -19.80 -17.92
CA LEU A 113 14.00 -19.13 -17.71
C LEU A 113 15.09 -20.09 -17.22
N GLU A 114 14.76 -21.02 -16.33
CA GLU A 114 15.67 -22.09 -15.88
C GLU A 114 16.10 -22.98 -17.06
N ALA A 115 15.17 -23.37 -17.93
CA ALA A 115 15.49 -24.15 -19.12
C ALA A 115 16.41 -23.37 -20.09
N ARG A 116 16.16 -22.08 -20.29
CA ARG A 116 17.02 -21.22 -21.14
C ARG A 116 18.42 -21.02 -20.54
N LEU A 117 18.51 -20.91 -19.22
CA LEU A 117 19.79 -20.84 -18.50
C LEU A 117 20.59 -22.13 -18.72
N ALA A 118 19.96 -23.29 -18.55
CA ALA A 118 20.61 -24.59 -18.76
C ALA A 118 21.15 -24.75 -20.19
N ILE A 119 20.40 -24.29 -21.21
CA ILE A 119 20.89 -24.28 -22.60
C ILE A 119 22.11 -23.36 -22.77
N SER A 120 22.07 -22.18 -22.14
CA SER A 120 23.20 -21.24 -22.18
C SER A 120 24.44 -21.81 -21.50
N GLU A 121 24.28 -22.49 -20.37
CA GLU A 121 25.38 -23.17 -19.67
C GLU A 121 26.01 -24.26 -20.53
N ALA A 122 25.19 -25.11 -21.17
CA ALA A 122 25.66 -26.13 -22.10
C ALA A 122 26.42 -25.52 -23.31
N ASN A 123 25.93 -24.41 -23.85
CA ASN A 123 26.61 -23.70 -24.93
C ASN A 123 27.97 -23.14 -24.48
N ILE A 124 28.05 -22.58 -23.27
CA ILE A 124 29.32 -22.08 -22.71
C ILE A 124 30.33 -23.22 -22.59
N ASP A 125 29.91 -24.39 -22.10
CA ASP A 125 30.81 -25.53 -21.97
C ASP A 125 31.24 -26.09 -23.34
N TYR A 126 30.35 -26.11 -24.33
CA TYR A 126 30.71 -26.39 -25.71
C TYR A 126 31.80 -25.44 -26.21
N TRP A 127 31.62 -24.11 -26.09
CA TRP A 127 32.62 -23.15 -26.54
C TRP A 127 33.94 -23.23 -25.77
N LYS A 128 33.92 -23.54 -24.47
CA LYS A 128 35.15 -23.82 -23.70
C LYS A 128 35.91 -25.00 -24.29
N THR A 129 35.22 -26.10 -24.63
CA THR A 129 35.86 -27.26 -25.24
C THR A 129 36.45 -26.97 -26.62
N GLU A 130 35.73 -26.22 -27.46
CA GLU A 130 36.24 -25.81 -28.77
C GLU A 130 37.46 -24.87 -28.64
N LEU A 131 37.42 -23.92 -27.70
CA LEU A 131 38.56 -23.04 -27.41
C LEU A 131 39.80 -23.83 -26.98
N MET A 132 39.62 -24.85 -26.13
CA MET A 132 40.71 -25.73 -25.71
C MET A 132 41.29 -26.53 -26.90
N SER A 133 40.45 -27.00 -27.82
CA SER A 133 40.87 -27.67 -29.06
C SER A 133 41.69 -26.73 -29.97
N CYS A 134 41.22 -25.51 -30.20
CA CYS A 134 41.95 -24.49 -30.95
C CYS A 134 43.31 -24.17 -30.31
N ARG A 135 43.36 -24.03 -28.98
CA ARG A 135 44.60 -23.78 -28.25
C ARG A 135 45.61 -24.93 -28.41
N ALA A 136 45.15 -26.18 -28.43
CA ALA A 136 46.00 -27.34 -28.67
C ALA A 136 46.56 -27.36 -30.10
N LYS A 137 45.75 -27.03 -31.11
CA LYS A 137 46.19 -26.91 -32.51
C LYS A 137 47.23 -25.79 -32.68
N LEU A 138 47.01 -24.65 -32.05
CA LEU A 138 47.95 -23.52 -32.07
C LEU A 138 49.31 -23.95 -31.49
N LEU A 139 49.31 -24.56 -30.30
CA LEU A 139 50.53 -25.07 -29.66
C LEU A 139 51.27 -26.08 -30.53
N HIS A 140 50.55 -26.93 -31.28
CA HIS A 140 51.17 -27.85 -32.24
C HIS A 140 51.82 -27.09 -33.40
N SER A 141 51.14 -26.10 -33.98
CA SER A 141 51.71 -25.28 -35.05
C SER A 141 52.93 -24.44 -34.60
N GLU A 142 52.94 -23.94 -33.36
CA GLU A 142 54.07 -23.22 -32.79
C GLU A 142 55.32 -24.12 -32.67
N LYS A 143 55.12 -25.38 -32.25
CA LYS A 143 56.20 -26.38 -32.21
C LYS A 143 56.73 -26.71 -33.60
N GLU A 144 55.83 -26.82 -34.57
CA GLU A 144 56.18 -27.11 -35.97
C GLU A 144 56.99 -25.97 -36.60
N VAL A 145 56.56 -24.71 -36.39
CA VAL A 145 57.32 -23.52 -36.82
C VAL A 145 58.69 -23.50 -36.15
N SER A 146 58.78 -23.80 -34.86
CA SER A 146 60.05 -23.86 -34.13
C SER A 146 60.99 -24.92 -34.71
N ARG A 147 60.45 -26.09 -35.10
CA ARG A 147 61.20 -27.16 -35.77
C ARG A 147 61.74 -26.69 -37.13
N LEU A 148 60.88 -26.13 -37.98
CA LEU A 148 61.28 -25.63 -39.30
C LEU A 148 62.31 -24.50 -39.19
N PHE A 149 62.17 -23.62 -38.20
CA PHE A 149 63.14 -22.56 -37.94
C PHE A 149 64.53 -23.15 -37.63
N ASN A 150 64.61 -24.16 -36.76
CA ASN A 150 65.86 -24.85 -36.47
C ASN A 150 66.44 -25.55 -37.71
N GLU A 151 65.60 -26.17 -38.55
CA GLU A 151 66.05 -26.79 -39.81
C GLU A 151 66.63 -25.75 -40.77
N VAL A 152 65.99 -24.59 -40.92
CA VAL A 152 66.49 -23.48 -41.74
C VAL A 152 67.82 -22.95 -41.21
N GLU A 153 67.96 -22.83 -39.89
CA GLU A 153 69.20 -22.40 -39.24
C GLU A 153 70.36 -23.38 -39.56
N VAL A 154 70.11 -24.69 -39.47
CA VAL A 154 71.08 -25.73 -39.88
C VAL A 154 71.43 -25.63 -41.37
N HIS A 155 70.45 -25.38 -42.25
CA HIS A 155 70.70 -25.23 -43.68
C HIS A 155 71.45 -23.92 -44.02
N LYS A 156 71.30 -22.87 -43.21
CA LYS A 156 72.06 -21.63 -43.35
C LYS A 156 73.53 -21.83 -43.02
N GLU A 157 73.85 -22.74 -42.11
CA GLU A 157 75.22 -23.14 -41.78
C GLU A 157 75.84 -24.12 -42.80
N MET A 158 75.02 -24.85 -43.56
CA MET A 158 75.50 -25.57 -44.74
C MET A 158 75.93 -24.56 -45.80
N LYS A 159 77.24 -24.43 -46.03
CA LYS A 159 77.87 -23.55 -47.02
C LYS A 159 77.34 -23.80 -48.45
N LEU A 160 76.23 -23.17 -48.79
CA LEU A 160 75.61 -23.16 -50.13
C LEU A 160 76.26 -22.16 -51.10
N GLU A 161 77.27 -21.41 -50.64
CA GLU A 161 78.03 -20.44 -51.45
C GLU A 161 78.48 -21.00 -52.83
N PRO A 162 79.00 -22.23 -52.96
CA PRO A 162 79.40 -22.74 -54.27
C PRO A 162 78.22 -23.00 -55.23
N ARG A 163 77.05 -23.35 -54.69
CA ARG A 163 75.87 -23.74 -55.47
C ARG A 163 75.01 -22.54 -55.88
N VAL A 164 74.97 -21.52 -55.03
CA VAL A 164 74.37 -20.21 -55.34
C VAL A 164 75.17 -19.52 -56.46
N ILE A 165 76.51 -19.62 -56.47
CA ILE A 165 77.34 -19.10 -57.57
C ILE A 165 77.04 -19.81 -58.92
N GLN A 166 76.80 -21.13 -58.91
CA GLN A 166 76.41 -21.89 -60.11
C GLN A 166 75.02 -21.52 -60.63
N LEU A 167 74.03 -21.36 -59.74
CA LEU A 167 72.67 -21.02 -60.13
C LEU A 167 72.55 -19.57 -60.61
N LYS A 168 73.31 -18.64 -60.03
CA LYS A 168 73.35 -17.23 -60.47
C LYS A 168 73.85 -17.11 -61.92
N LYS A 169 74.85 -17.91 -62.31
CA LYS A 169 75.31 -18.01 -63.71
C LYS A 169 74.23 -18.52 -64.67
N LEU A 170 73.38 -19.47 -64.24
CA LEU A 170 72.29 -19.99 -65.08
C LEU A 170 71.12 -19.01 -65.19
N LEU A 171 70.83 -18.26 -64.12
CA LEU A 171 69.80 -17.22 -64.11
C LEU A 171 70.16 -16.07 -65.05
N ASP A 172 71.40 -15.58 -65.00
CA ASP A 172 71.91 -14.54 -65.91
C ASP A 172 71.78 -14.96 -67.40
N ILE A 173 72.01 -16.25 -67.69
CA ILE A 173 71.83 -16.83 -69.04
C ILE A 173 70.35 -16.83 -69.47
N SER A 174 69.42 -17.09 -68.52
CA SER A 174 67.98 -17.13 -68.79
C SER A 174 67.33 -15.75 -68.91
N GLU A 175 67.76 -14.77 -68.09
CA GLU A 175 67.29 -13.39 -68.14
C GLU A 175 67.75 -12.71 -69.44
N SER A 176 68.94 -13.06 -69.94
CA SER A 176 69.41 -12.62 -71.26
C SER A 176 68.56 -13.18 -72.41
N ARG A 177 67.96 -14.38 -72.25
CA ARG A 177 67.02 -14.98 -73.23
C ARG A 177 65.63 -14.34 -73.17
N CYS A 178 65.12 -14.02 -71.98
CA CYS A 178 63.82 -13.36 -71.81
C CYS A 178 63.82 -11.89 -72.29
N LYS A 179 64.96 -11.18 -72.22
CA LYS A 179 65.08 -9.83 -72.79
C LYS A 179 64.96 -9.81 -74.32
N ILE A 180 65.45 -10.84 -75.02
CA ILE A 180 65.33 -10.95 -76.49
C ILE A 180 63.85 -11.17 -76.90
N LEU A 181 63.12 -12.00 -76.15
CA LEU A 181 61.70 -12.29 -76.43
C LEU A 181 60.75 -11.11 -76.11
N ARG A 182 61.10 -10.22 -75.16
CA ARG A 182 60.32 -9.02 -74.88
C ARG A 182 60.41 -7.97 -76.00
N ILE A 183 61.57 -7.85 -76.65
CA ILE A 183 61.77 -6.94 -77.79
C ILE A 183 60.95 -7.41 -79.01
N GLU A 184 60.75 -8.72 -79.17
CA GLU A 184 59.95 -9.30 -80.25
C GLU A 184 58.43 -9.20 -80.00
N ALA A 185 57.99 -9.17 -78.73
CA ALA A 185 56.57 -9.10 -78.34
C ALA A 185 55.99 -7.67 -78.25
N GLU A 186 56.83 -6.63 -78.23
CA GLU A 186 56.41 -5.22 -78.19
C GLU A 186 56.17 -4.60 -79.60
N SER A 187 56.57 -5.29 -80.68
CA SER A 187 56.36 -4.84 -82.06
C SER A 187 54.96 -5.13 -82.66
N LEU A 188 54.02 -5.71 -81.90
CA LEU A 188 52.71 -6.16 -82.41
C LEU A 188 51.46 -5.64 -81.66
N ARG A 189 51.58 -4.57 -80.86
CA ARG A 189 50.41 -3.98 -80.17
C ARG A 189 50.30 -2.47 -80.34
N SER A 190 50.17 -2.03 -81.60
CA SER A 190 49.43 -0.80 -81.95
C SER A 190 48.08 -1.20 -82.53
N GLY A 191 46.99 -0.83 -81.85
CA GLY A 191 45.63 -1.23 -82.21
C GLY A 191 44.60 -0.53 -81.35
N ASP A 192 44.11 0.58 -81.88
CA ASP A 192 43.20 1.60 -81.37
C ASP A 192 41.81 1.10 -80.92
N GLY A 193 41.69 0.74 -79.63
CA GLY A 193 40.40 0.42 -78.99
C GLY A 193 40.36 0.67 -77.47
N ARG A 194 41.43 1.23 -76.89
CA ARG A 194 41.59 1.36 -75.43
C ARG A 194 40.93 2.59 -74.81
N LEU A 195 40.64 3.63 -75.59
CA LEU A 195 40.12 4.88 -75.03
C LEU A 195 38.64 4.79 -74.64
N ARG A 196 37.79 4.11 -75.43
CA ARG A 196 36.35 3.98 -75.12
C ARG A 196 36.03 2.94 -74.03
N GLU A 197 36.83 1.88 -73.91
CA GLU A 197 36.66 0.89 -72.84
C GLU A 197 37.25 1.36 -71.50
N ALA A 198 38.29 2.19 -71.53
CA ALA A 198 38.82 2.84 -70.33
C ALA A 198 37.87 3.90 -69.77
N GLU A 199 37.13 4.61 -70.63
CA GLU A 199 36.15 5.61 -70.22
C GLU A 199 34.89 4.95 -69.60
N ARG A 200 34.36 3.90 -70.23
CA ARG A 200 33.24 3.12 -69.66
C ARG A 200 33.61 2.42 -68.34
N LYS A 201 34.85 1.93 -68.21
CA LYS A 201 35.36 1.39 -66.94
C LYS A 201 35.58 2.46 -65.87
N ARG A 202 35.85 3.72 -66.25
CA ARG A 202 35.93 4.84 -65.30
C ARG A 202 34.55 5.22 -64.78
N GLU A 203 33.54 5.29 -65.65
CA GLU A 203 32.15 5.57 -65.25
C GLU A 203 31.56 4.45 -64.38
N GLU A 204 31.80 3.18 -64.74
CA GLU A 204 31.38 2.03 -63.91
C GLU A 204 32.11 1.99 -62.56
N ALA A 205 33.40 2.34 -62.53
CA ALA A 205 34.16 2.47 -61.28
C ALA A 205 33.67 3.65 -60.43
N GLU A 206 33.27 4.77 -61.03
CA GLU A 206 32.72 5.93 -60.32
C GLU A 206 31.32 5.64 -59.76
N LEU A 207 30.48 4.94 -60.52
CA LEU A 207 29.14 4.51 -60.07
C LEU A 207 29.22 3.47 -58.95
N THR A 208 30.22 2.58 -58.98
CA THR A 208 30.43 1.59 -57.91
C THR A 208 31.04 2.24 -56.67
N MET A 209 31.97 3.18 -56.83
CA MET A 209 32.54 3.96 -55.71
C MET A 209 31.51 4.86 -55.02
N THR A 210 30.61 5.49 -55.77
CA THR A 210 29.52 6.30 -55.20
C THR A 210 28.51 5.44 -54.43
N LYS A 211 28.10 4.29 -54.98
CA LYS A 211 27.24 3.33 -54.26
C LYS A 211 27.88 2.80 -52.98
N LEU A 212 29.18 2.45 -53.02
CA LEU A 212 29.91 2.01 -51.82
C LEU A 212 29.99 3.11 -50.76
N ARG A 213 30.13 4.38 -51.17
CA ARG A 213 30.12 5.51 -50.25
C ARG A 213 28.75 5.72 -49.62
N ASP A 214 27.68 5.69 -50.40
CA ASP A 214 26.31 5.84 -49.91
C ASP A 214 25.91 4.69 -48.97
N ASP A 215 26.28 3.46 -49.30
CA ASP A 215 26.03 2.29 -48.45
C ASP A 215 26.85 2.35 -47.15
N TYR A 216 28.09 2.84 -47.22
CA TYR A 216 28.93 3.06 -46.04
C TYR A 216 28.35 4.17 -45.13
N GLU A 217 27.90 5.30 -45.71
CA GLU A 217 27.29 6.39 -44.97
C GLU A 217 25.95 5.96 -44.33
N LYS A 218 25.11 5.20 -45.06
CA LYS A 218 23.88 4.61 -44.50
C LYS A 218 24.18 3.65 -43.36
N LYS A 219 25.19 2.78 -43.51
CA LYS A 219 25.57 1.84 -42.46
C LYS A 219 26.08 2.56 -41.21
N ARG A 220 26.88 3.62 -41.38
CA ARG A 220 27.35 4.44 -40.27
C ARG A 220 26.21 5.15 -39.53
N LEU A 221 25.24 5.71 -40.26
CA LEU A 221 24.05 6.34 -39.68
C LEU A 221 23.17 5.35 -38.92
N GLU A 222 22.98 4.15 -39.46
CA GLU A 222 22.19 3.10 -38.79
C GLU A 222 22.90 2.56 -37.55
N GLU A 223 24.22 2.37 -37.60
CA GLU A 223 25.03 2.00 -36.44
C GLU A 223 24.99 3.09 -35.35
N GLU A 224 25.03 4.37 -35.73
CA GLU A 224 24.89 5.50 -34.80
C GLU A 224 23.50 5.55 -34.15
N ARG A 225 22.43 5.32 -34.94
CA ARG A 225 21.05 5.24 -34.43
C ARG A 225 20.88 4.08 -33.45
N GLN A 226 21.43 2.92 -33.77
CA GLN A 226 21.39 1.74 -32.88
C GLN A 226 22.21 1.97 -31.60
N ALA A 227 23.36 2.64 -31.69
CA ALA A 227 24.15 3.02 -30.53
C ALA A 227 23.39 3.99 -29.62
N GLN A 228 22.76 5.03 -30.19
CA GLN A 228 21.93 5.98 -29.43
C GLN A 228 20.75 5.28 -28.75
N GLU A 229 20.01 4.44 -29.48
CA GLU A 229 18.89 3.68 -28.93
C GLU A 229 19.32 2.74 -27.79
N LYS A 230 20.47 2.06 -27.94
CA LYS A 230 21.03 1.22 -26.89
C LYS A 230 21.37 2.03 -25.64
N THR A 231 22.02 3.19 -25.80
CA THR A 231 22.35 4.06 -24.65
C THR A 231 21.11 4.61 -23.94
N GLU A 232 20.05 4.92 -24.69
CA GLU A 232 18.79 5.40 -24.12
C GLU A 232 18.05 4.27 -23.37
N ARG A 233 18.00 3.06 -23.94
CA ARG A 233 17.44 1.88 -23.26
C ARG A 233 18.22 1.55 -21.98
N GLU A 234 19.55 1.64 -22.00
CA GLU A 234 20.37 1.42 -20.80
C GLU A 234 20.13 2.49 -19.72
N ARG A 235 19.88 3.76 -20.10
CA ARG A 235 19.49 4.82 -19.16
C ARG A 235 18.12 4.54 -18.56
N GLN A 236 17.13 4.23 -19.38
CA GLN A 236 15.78 3.92 -18.91
C GLN A 236 15.75 2.69 -18.01
N GLU A 237 16.54 1.66 -18.31
CA GLU A 237 16.62 0.47 -17.46
C GLU A 237 17.33 0.77 -16.14
N LYS A 238 18.41 1.56 -16.16
CA LYS A 238 19.06 2.04 -14.93
C LYS A 238 18.10 2.83 -14.05
N ASP A 239 17.33 3.74 -14.64
CA ASP A 239 16.33 4.55 -13.92
C ASP A 239 15.21 3.68 -13.34
N ARG A 240 14.77 2.64 -14.06
CA ARG A 240 13.77 1.67 -13.57
C ARG A 240 14.29 0.86 -12.40
N VAL A 241 15.49 0.30 -12.53
CA VAL A 241 16.13 -0.49 -11.47
C VAL A 241 16.38 0.39 -10.23
N GLU A 242 16.89 1.60 -10.41
CA GLU A 242 17.10 2.56 -9.31
C GLU A 242 15.78 2.93 -8.63
N LYS A 243 14.72 3.18 -9.39
CA LYS A 243 13.38 3.47 -8.84
C LYS A 243 12.83 2.30 -8.01
N ILE A 244 12.97 1.07 -8.51
CA ILE A 244 12.53 -0.15 -7.79
C ILE A 244 13.35 -0.32 -6.52
N LEU A 245 14.68 -0.17 -6.59
CA LEU A 245 15.55 -0.31 -5.43
C LEU A 245 15.21 0.73 -4.35
N ARG A 246 15.04 2.00 -4.77
CA ARG A 246 14.63 3.09 -3.89
C ARG A 246 13.26 2.83 -3.24
N GLU A 247 12.30 2.30 -4.00
CA GLU A 247 10.98 1.93 -3.46
C GLU A 247 11.09 0.79 -2.43
N GLN A 248 11.90 -0.24 -2.70
CA GLN A 248 12.13 -1.31 -1.74
C GLN A 248 12.79 -0.81 -0.45
N GLU A 249 13.79 0.06 -0.55
CA GLU A 249 14.44 0.69 0.60
C GLU A 249 13.45 1.55 1.39
N TRP A 250 12.63 2.33 0.70
CA TRP A 250 11.57 3.13 1.30
C TRP A 250 10.56 2.26 2.05
N GLN A 251 10.09 1.15 1.47
CA GLN A 251 9.17 0.22 2.11
C GLN A 251 9.77 -0.36 3.40
N ARG A 252 11.05 -0.78 3.36
CA ARG A 252 11.75 -1.30 4.55
C ARG A 252 11.88 -0.21 5.63
N ALA A 253 12.21 1.01 5.23
CA ALA A 253 12.32 2.15 6.14
C ALA A 253 10.96 2.53 6.75
N MET A 254 9.88 2.46 5.96
CA MET A 254 8.51 2.71 6.38
C MET A 254 8.07 1.71 7.45
N VAL A 255 8.25 0.41 7.20
CA VAL A 255 7.94 -0.65 8.19
C VAL A 255 8.76 -0.46 9.48
N LYS A 256 10.05 -0.12 9.36
CA LYS A 256 10.91 0.14 10.53
C LYS A 256 10.43 1.33 11.36
N GLU A 257 10.00 2.40 10.69
CA GLU A 257 9.49 3.61 11.35
C GLU A 257 8.11 3.38 11.98
N GLU A 258 7.23 2.62 11.31
CA GLU A 258 5.97 2.18 11.90
C GLU A 258 6.19 1.33 13.15
N GLU A 259 7.14 0.37 13.10
CA GLU A 259 7.49 -0.44 14.25
C GLU A 259 8.05 0.41 15.39
N ARG A 260 8.91 1.39 15.10
CA ARG A 260 9.40 2.36 16.10
C ARG A 260 8.25 3.07 16.79
N CYS A 261 7.27 3.55 16.01
CA CYS A 261 6.08 4.22 16.53
C CYS A 261 5.20 3.25 17.35
N ARG A 262 5.05 2.00 16.89
CA ARG A 262 4.30 0.95 17.56
C ARG A 262 4.89 0.60 18.92
N VAL A 263 6.21 0.44 18.99
CA VAL A 263 6.94 0.16 20.24
C VAL A 263 6.85 1.35 21.21
N ARG A 264 6.94 2.59 20.71
CA ARG A 264 6.73 3.80 21.52
C ARG A 264 5.34 3.81 22.14
N ASP A 265 4.31 3.63 21.32
CA ASP A 265 2.91 3.72 21.75
C ASP A 265 2.51 2.50 22.62
N GLY A 266 3.11 1.33 22.38
CA GLY A 266 2.88 0.10 23.14
C GLY A 266 3.31 0.18 24.60
N LYS A 267 4.34 0.98 24.93
CA LYS A 267 4.74 1.21 26.33
C LYS A 267 3.65 1.92 27.15
N GLN A 268 2.83 2.75 26.50
CA GLN A 268 1.72 3.47 27.13
C GLN A 268 0.43 2.62 27.19
N LEU A 269 0.31 1.59 26.36
CA LEU A 269 -0.84 0.67 26.33
C LEU A 269 -0.92 -0.32 27.50
N SER A 270 0.09 -0.38 28.38
CA SER A 270 0.03 -1.25 29.57
C SER A 270 -1.13 -0.89 30.52
N ARG A 271 -1.81 0.24 30.30
CA ARG A 271 -2.98 0.71 31.03
C ARG A 271 -4.11 1.02 30.05
N LEU A 272 -5.36 1.02 30.54
CA LEU A 272 -6.53 1.48 29.80
C LEU A 272 -6.23 2.83 29.13
N TRP A 273 -6.60 2.99 27.85
CA TRP A 273 -6.37 4.22 27.10
C TRP A 273 -7.26 5.34 27.65
N THR A 274 -6.65 6.36 28.27
CA THR A 274 -7.34 7.49 28.91
C THR A 274 -7.04 8.82 28.24
N GLU A 275 -7.81 9.87 28.54
CA GLU A 275 -7.52 11.24 28.07
C GLU A 275 -6.11 11.69 28.47
N ALA A 276 -5.67 11.37 29.69
CA ALA A 276 -4.33 11.72 30.17
C ALA A 276 -3.23 11.02 29.34
N SER A 277 -3.43 9.74 29.00
CA SER A 277 -2.52 8.97 28.13
C SER A 277 -2.43 9.57 26.73
N ALA A 278 -3.56 10.01 26.16
CA ALA A 278 -3.58 10.67 24.85
C ALA A 278 -2.81 12.00 24.87
N ILE A 279 -2.97 12.81 25.92
CA ILE A 279 -2.25 14.08 26.10
C ILE A 279 -0.75 13.84 26.28
N GLU A 280 -0.36 12.84 27.08
CA GLU A 280 1.04 12.48 27.29
C GLU A 280 1.69 12.01 25.98
N ARG A 281 1.04 11.10 25.25
CA ARG A 281 1.48 10.67 23.92
C ARG A 281 1.68 11.88 23.01
N PHE A 282 0.68 12.75 22.91
CA PHE A 282 0.75 13.93 22.05
C PHE A 282 1.99 14.77 22.33
N ARG A 283 2.31 15.04 23.60
CA ARG A 283 3.53 15.79 23.99
C ARG A 283 4.80 15.10 23.52
N THR A 284 4.94 13.80 23.80
CA THR A 284 6.10 13.00 23.38
C THR A 284 6.26 13.01 21.86
N VAL A 285 5.17 12.79 21.11
CA VAL A 285 5.22 12.76 19.66
C VAL A 285 5.50 14.14 19.06
N VAL A 286 5.01 15.24 19.65
CA VAL A 286 5.36 16.60 19.22
C VAL A 286 6.87 16.82 19.32
N GLU A 287 7.50 16.44 20.43
CA GLU A 287 8.93 16.61 20.62
C GLU A 287 9.76 15.75 19.65
N GLU A 288 9.37 14.49 19.44
CA GLU A 288 10.00 13.61 18.45
C GLU A 288 9.87 14.19 17.04
N PHE A 289 8.66 14.62 16.66
CA PHE A 289 8.38 15.17 15.35
C PHE A 289 9.17 16.45 15.09
N GLU A 290 9.29 17.34 16.07
CA GLU A 290 10.10 18.56 15.94
C GLU A 290 11.59 18.24 15.76
N LYS A 291 12.10 17.18 16.39
CA LYS A 291 13.52 16.75 16.26
C LYS A 291 13.79 15.90 15.02
N ALA A 292 12.78 15.25 14.45
CA ALA A 292 12.92 14.33 13.33
C ALA A 292 13.47 14.99 12.06
N LYS A 293 14.35 14.25 11.35
CA LYS A 293 14.83 14.62 10.01
C LYS A 293 14.26 13.61 9.02
N PHE A 294 13.15 13.96 8.39
CA PHE A 294 12.51 13.08 7.41
C PHE A 294 13.42 12.89 6.19
N SER A 295 13.63 11.63 5.82
CA SER A 295 14.40 11.22 4.65
C SER A 295 13.83 9.91 4.08
N ASP A 296 14.32 9.44 2.95
CA ASP A 296 13.89 8.14 2.40
C ASP A 296 14.21 6.97 3.34
N THR A 297 15.23 7.11 4.20
CA THR A 297 15.60 6.12 5.24
C THR A 297 14.82 6.26 6.54
N GLN A 298 14.10 7.36 6.72
CA GLN A 298 13.20 7.63 7.85
C GLN A 298 11.99 8.41 7.32
N PRO A 299 11.09 7.74 6.58
CA PRO A 299 9.98 8.41 5.93
C PRO A 299 8.94 8.84 6.96
N LEU A 300 8.18 9.87 6.61
CA LEU A 300 7.02 10.29 7.40
C LEU A 300 5.94 9.20 7.37
N THR A 301 5.55 8.68 8.53
CA THR A 301 4.44 7.73 8.67
C THR A 301 3.26 8.38 9.39
N PHE A 302 2.05 7.84 9.23
CA PHE A 302 0.87 8.35 9.93
C PHE A 302 1.06 8.35 11.45
N ALA A 303 1.66 7.30 12.01
CA ALA A 303 1.88 7.15 13.46
C ALA A 303 2.97 8.09 14.03
N SER A 304 3.83 8.64 13.17
CA SER A 304 4.88 9.59 13.56
C SER A 304 4.36 11.01 13.79
N ILE A 305 3.15 11.33 13.31
CA ILE A 305 2.54 12.66 13.41
C ILE A 305 1.78 12.78 14.74
N PRO A 306 1.95 13.90 15.48
CA PRO A 306 1.24 14.11 16.74
C PRO A 306 -0.21 14.54 16.49
N TRP A 307 -1.09 13.60 16.14
CA TRP A 307 -2.51 13.91 15.96
C TRP A 307 -3.16 14.30 17.30
N PRO A 308 -3.75 15.51 17.42
CA PRO A 308 -4.38 15.96 18.66
C PRO A 308 -5.79 15.36 18.80
N VAL A 309 -5.88 14.07 19.09
CA VAL A 309 -7.15 13.34 19.25
C VAL A 309 -7.09 12.44 20.49
N LEU A 310 -8.24 12.17 21.11
CA LEU A 310 -8.33 11.31 22.30
C LEU A 310 -8.37 9.81 21.98
N MET A 311 -8.45 9.44 20.70
CA MET A 311 -8.55 8.04 20.26
C MET A 311 -7.25 7.27 20.44
N ASN A 312 -7.38 5.95 20.56
CA ASN A 312 -6.25 5.03 20.67
C ASN A 312 -5.44 5.05 19.35
N PRO A 313 -4.10 5.24 19.39
CA PRO A 313 -3.27 5.31 18.18
C PRO A 313 -3.29 4.05 17.33
N PHE A 314 -3.60 2.88 17.90
CA PHE A 314 -3.65 1.61 17.17
C PHE A 314 -4.93 1.44 16.36
N SER A 315 -5.99 2.18 16.71
CA SER A 315 -7.26 2.19 15.97
C SER A 315 -7.47 3.48 15.18
N LEU A 316 -6.51 4.41 15.22
CA LEU A 316 -6.65 5.73 14.62
C LEU A 316 -6.34 5.66 13.12
N THR A 317 -7.28 6.11 12.30
CA THR A 317 -7.06 6.29 10.86
C THR A 317 -7.15 7.78 10.47
N PRO A 318 -6.67 8.19 9.28
CA PRO A 318 -6.81 9.57 8.80
C PRO A 318 -8.26 10.08 8.75
N LYS A 319 -9.22 9.17 8.58
CA LYS A 319 -10.66 9.50 8.56
C LYS A 319 -11.21 9.79 9.94
N ASP A 320 -10.56 9.34 11.00
CA ASP A 320 -11.02 9.54 12.37
C ASP A 320 -10.51 10.85 12.98
N VAL A 321 -9.52 11.49 12.34
CA VAL A 321 -9.04 12.81 12.74
C VAL A 321 -10.00 13.87 12.21
N GLN A 322 -11.15 14.03 12.86
CA GLN A 322 -12.17 15.02 12.52
C GLN A 322 -12.02 16.30 13.34
N TRP A 323 -12.65 17.37 12.87
CA TRP A 323 -12.63 18.68 13.54
C TRP A 323 -13.07 18.58 15.00
N SER A 324 -14.21 17.91 15.24
CA SER A 324 -14.78 17.73 16.58
C SER A 324 -13.85 17.00 17.54
N ASP A 325 -13.05 16.06 17.05
CA ASP A 325 -12.17 15.27 17.91
C ASP A 325 -10.90 16.03 18.28
N VAL A 326 -10.47 16.94 17.42
CA VAL A 326 -9.43 17.94 17.73
C VAL A 326 -9.90 18.90 18.81
N GLU A 327 -11.13 19.41 18.71
CA GLU A 327 -11.70 20.31 19.73
C GLU A 327 -11.84 19.60 21.08
N LYS A 328 -12.40 18.39 21.12
CA LYS A 328 -12.49 17.57 22.35
C LYS A 328 -11.12 17.33 22.99
N PHE A 329 -10.09 17.05 22.18
CA PHE A 329 -8.73 16.89 22.68
C PHE A 329 -8.22 18.16 23.37
N PHE A 330 -8.42 19.33 22.76
CA PHE A 330 -7.98 20.60 23.36
C PHE A 330 -8.82 21.01 24.57
N GLU A 331 -10.10 20.63 24.65
CA GLU A 331 -10.90 20.79 25.87
C GLU A 331 -10.36 19.93 27.02
N ALA A 332 -10.07 18.65 26.76
CA ALA A 332 -9.45 17.76 27.74
C ALA A 332 -8.07 18.29 28.18
N LEU A 333 -7.26 18.77 27.23
CA LEU A 333 -5.96 19.38 27.51
C LEU A 333 -6.10 20.60 28.42
N ARG A 334 -7.09 21.46 28.17
CA ARG A 334 -7.36 22.64 29.00
C ARG A 334 -7.79 22.27 30.42
N ARG A 335 -8.56 21.19 30.60
CA ARG A 335 -8.98 20.71 31.94
C ARG A 335 -7.82 20.12 32.75
N GLN A 336 -6.85 19.49 32.09
CA GLN A 336 -5.80 18.71 32.75
C GLN A 336 -4.46 19.45 32.88
N THR A 337 -4.32 20.65 32.33
CA THR A 337 -3.06 21.38 32.29
C THR A 337 -3.23 22.83 32.72
N ASP A 338 -2.15 23.44 33.23
CA ASP A 338 -2.18 24.85 33.59
C ASP A 338 -2.32 25.74 32.34
N PRO A 339 -2.86 26.97 32.48
CA PRO A 339 -3.12 27.85 31.33
C PRO A 339 -1.88 28.14 30.46
N LYS A 340 -0.69 28.23 31.07
CA LYS A 340 0.57 28.51 30.36
C LYS A 340 1.01 27.31 29.52
N THR A 341 0.93 26.10 30.08
CA THR A 341 1.22 24.87 29.34
C THR A 341 0.24 24.64 28.20
N TYR A 342 -1.07 24.88 28.45
CA TYR A 342 -2.10 24.82 27.42
C TYR A 342 -1.80 25.76 26.25
N GLN A 343 -1.54 27.04 26.54
CA GLN A 343 -1.26 28.06 25.52
C GLN A 343 0.03 27.74 24.74
N THR A 344 1.05 27.22 25.42
CA THR A 344 2.31 26.79 24.81
C THR A 344 2.10 25.65 23.83
N LEU A 345 1.37 24.59 24.24
CA LEU A 345 1.09 23.45 23.38
C LEU A 345 0.21 23.86 22.20
N LEU A 346 -0.85 24.63 22.43
CA LEU A 346 -1.74 25.13 21.37
C LEU A 346 -0.96 25.93 20.30
N THR A 347 -0.09 26.83 20.73
CA THR A 347 0.76 27.61 19.81
C THR A 347 1.74 26.71 19.06
N LYS A 348 2.35 25.72 19.73
CA LYS A 348 3.22 24.74 19.07
C LYS A 348 2.46 23.92 18.03
N THR A 349 1.25 23.43 18.35
CA THR A 349 0.41 22.66 17.42
C THR A 349 0.02 23.48 16.21
N GLN A 350 -0.42 24.73 16.42
CA GLN A 350 -0.78 25.65 15.34
C GLN A 350 0.38 25.86 14.36
N ARG A 351 1.61 26.04 14.88
CA ARG A 351 2.81 26.14 14.04
C ARG A 351 3.18 24.81 13.39
N LEU A 352 3.05 23.69 14.10
CA LEU A 352 3.42 22.35 13.63
C LEU A 352 2.58 21.92 12.43
N PHE A 353 1.28 22.17 12.47
CA PHE A 353 0.33 21.81 11.40
C PHE A 353 0.17 22.89 10.32
N HIS A 354 0.97 23.96 10.37
CA HIS A 354 0.96 24.96 9.29
C HIS A 354 1.44 24.33 7.98
N PRO A 355 0.73 24.52 6.85
CA PRO A 355 1.10 23.93 5.55
C PRO A 355 2.57 24.19 5.17
N ASP A 356 3.03 25.44 5.33
CA ASP A 356 4.41 25.82 5.01
C ASP A 356 5.45 25.06 5.81
N ARG A 357 5.14 24.64 7.05
CA ARG A 357 6.12 23.94 7.89
C ARG A 357 6.35 22.52 7.40
N TRP A 358 5.32 21.83 6.91
CA TRP A 358 5.45 20.49 6.35
C TRP A 358 6.19 20.52 5.01
N SER A 359 5.86 21.50 4.17
CA SER A 359 6.52 21.74 2.89
C SER A 359 7.99 22.12 3.08
N GLY A 360 8.29 23.04 3.98
CA GLY A 360 9.65 23.51 4.26
C GLY A 360 10.58 22.45 4.86
N ARG A 361 10.02 21.46 5.58
CA ARG A 361 10.78 20.29 6.06
C ARG A 361 10.87 19.13 5.07
N GLY A 362 10.21 19.24 3.91
CA GLY A 362 10.14 18.16 2.93
C GLY A 362 9.48 16.88 3.47
N ALA A 363 8.72 16.95 4.57
CA ALA A 363 8.21 15.76 5.26
C ALA A 363 7.31 14.91 4.34
N LEU A 364 6.40 15.56 3.61
CA LEU A 364 5.52 14.91 2.64
C LEU A 364 6.27 14.36 1.41
N LYS A 365 7.44 14.91 1.06
CA LYS A 365 8.25 14.43 -0.09
C LYS A 365 8.81 13.03 0.16
N THR A 366 8.99 12.65 1.43
CA THR A 366 9.47 11.32 1.82
C THR A 366 8.39 10.25 1.72
N VAL A 367 7.13 10.60 1.46
CA VAL A 367 6.03 9.63 1.29
C VAL A 367 5.88 9.34 -0.19
N MET A 368 6.37 8.19 -0.66
CA MET A 368 6.39 7.89 -2.11
C MET A 368 4.98 7.74 -2.71
N GLN A 369 4.06 7.09 -2.01
CA GLN A 369 2.70 6.84 -2.48
C GLN A 369 1.84 8.11 -2.44
N SER A 370 1.23 8.47 -3.58
CA SER A 370 0.42 9.67 -3.75
C SER A 370 -0.81 9.69 -2.85
N GLU A 371 -1.45 8.54 -2.69
CA GLU A 371 -2.71 8.40 -1.96
C GLU A 371 -2.50 8.66 -0.47
N ILE A 372 -1.44 8.06 0.09
CA ILE A 372 -1.05 8.27 1.49
C ILE A 372 -0.65 9.73 1.69
N ARG A 373 0.17 10.29 0.79
CA ARG A 373 0.62 11.69 0.88
C ARG A 373 -0.56 12.66 0.90
N ASN A 374 -1.51 12.50 -0.03
CA ASN A 374 -2.70 13.35 -0.14
C ASN A 374 -3.59 13.20 1.11
N SER A 375 -3.70 11.98 1.64
CA SER A 375 -4.44 11.71 2.88
C SER A 375 -3.82 12.41 4.09
N LEU A 376 -2.49 12.33 4.24
CA LEU A 376 -1.76 13.02 5.32
C LEU A 376 -1.90 14.53 5.23
N GLU A 377 -1.72 15.10 4.03
CA GLU A 377 -1.84 16.53 3.79
C GLU A 377 -3.25 17.06 4.08
N THR A 378 -4.28 16.36 3.59
CA THR A 378 -5.68 16.72 3.84
C THR A 378 -6.01 16.66 5.33
N THR A 379 -5.52 15.64 6.02
CA THR A 379 -5.72 15.46 7.47
C THR A 379 -4.99 16.55 8.27
N GLY A 380 -3.74 16.84 7.91
CA GLY A 380 -2.96 17.93 8.51
C GLY A 380 -3.62 19.29 8.34
N LYS A 381 -4.15 19.57 7.14
CA LYS A 381 -4.92 20.78 6.86
C LYS A 381 -6.17 20.88 7.73
N ARG A 382 -6.91 19.78 7.93
CA ARG A 382 -8.09 19.75 8.80
C ARG A 382 -7.73 20.09 10.25
N VAL A 383 -6.65 19.51 10.78
CA VAL A 383 -6.13 19.85 12.12
C VAL A 383 -5.72 21.33 12.20
N SER A 384 -5.00 21.84 11.19
CA SER A 384 -4.62 23.25 11.13
C SER A 384 -5.84 24.18 11.18
N GLN A 385 -6.89 23.85 10.43
CA GLN A 385 -8.12 24.64 10.40
C GLN A 385 -8.86 24.57 11.74
N ALA A 386 -8.92 23.40 12.39
CA ALA A 386 -9.55 23.24 13.71
C ALA A 386 -8.81 23.99 14.83
N VAL A 387 -7.48 23.97 14.81
CA VAL A 387 -6.64 24.61 15.82
C VAL A 387 -6.63 26.14 15.71
N THR A 388 -6.80 26.69 14.50
CA THR A 388 -6.66 28.13 14.25
C THR A 388 -7.67 28.98 15.05
N PRO A 389 -8.99 28.70 15.05
CA PRO A 389 -9.95 29.43 15.87
C PRO A 389 -9.68 29.31 17.38
N LEU A 390 -9.27 28.12 17.85
CA LEU A 390 -8.92 27.91 19.25
C LEU A 390 -7.73 28.78 19.66
N TRP A 391 -6.72 28.87 18.82
CA TRP A 391 -5.55 29.71 19.05
C TRP A 391 -5.89 31.20 19.02
N GLN A 392 -6.71 31.66 18.06
CA GLN A 392 -7.13 33.06 17.97
C GLN A 392 -7.89 33.53 19.24
N ARG A 393 -8.76 32.68 19.79
CA ARG A 393 -9.52 32.99 21.02
C ARG A 393 -8.66 33.11 22.28
N ASN A 394 -7.52 32.42 22.33
CA ASN A 394 -6.61 32.40 23.49
C ASN A 394 -5.37 33.31 23.32
N ARG A 395 -5.39 34.21 22.32
CA ARG A 395 -4.31 35.16 22.04
C ARG A 395 -4.49 36.52 22.73
N GLY A 396 -5.70 36.81 23.23
CA GLY A 396 -5.97 37.86 24.21
C GLY A 396 -5.89 37.31 25.62
#